data_AF-A0A5N6XMI7-F1
#
_entry.id   AF-A0A5N6XMI7-F1
#
_cell.length_a   1.000
_cell.length_b   1.000
_cell.length_c   1.000
_cell.angle_alpha   90.00
_cell.angle_beta   90.00
_cell.angle_gamma   90.00
#
_symmetry.space_group_name_H-M   'P 1'
#
loop_
_entity.id
_entity.type
_entity.pdbx_description
1 polymer ?
#
loop_
_entity_poly.entity_id
_entity_poly.type
_entity_poly.pdbx_seq_one_letter_code
_entity_poly.pdbx_strand_id
1 'polypeptide(L)'
;MESPLLNSCLGIGLPACLRDLPVPPPVSLADSKDQQVFDAIRALGTRSQAPQEEVEKACCLAAGPADFTILLERPAPNHDYADDFEKFVRSCPTLQAVDELVKFATNGARSIHTTSVLDAFLLKPVATQALPTDSDCWNTIEQILKIKQPRVVICCWSGECHNRNLSQFRSRGVRSLAMRSIVRLNGKDVTIYHSFHPATAIRHSQCQPSLRVLLAYHFAAAFLELRHPQEPPGWALNISKEAANPSTLNENLSFKAAECSLRCALLIILGLEKIGSVHIRSRKTVSRLWRDDIFTLVGYLSTTSYQHGALLVARATLLWQKYFSKTLEFQKVLSQLLDLGNRQSTFYPSSSNFSTTGLEETLLLLKIDEPAIRPVYPNDQTEKALREIRLQLDGSDPRDNRRKATNLSAHLQKNLELPECIACPLRPALRDEIREFLQKYIEHLEKTAGLINAMPAYLGGTRGQFDWEEQPPCSIMDLPCSRFILDQIIDLLEARVSQERLCSVLVCEVIARSELVGLFERCTDVGSDDTLGHVREAPSALRQHLSSLQNGIYILYAMRGEHEGAEGLLLHKV
;
A
#
# COMPACT_ATOMS: atom_id res chain seq x y z
N MET A 1 2.50 14.92 30.66
CA MET A 1 3.25 14.99 29.39
C MET A 1 3.01 13.68 28.68
N GLU A 2 2.12 13.65 27.70
CA GLU A 2 1.95 12.48 26.83
C GLU A 2 3.26 12.28 26.08
N SER A 3 3.86 11.08 26.15
CA SER A 3 4.99 10.78 25.26
C SER A 3 4.48 10.89 23.82
N PRO A 4 5.29 11.40 22.87
CA PRO A 4 4.90 11.38 21.48
C PRO A 4 4.71 9.91 21.09
N LEU A 5 3.44 9.48 20.98
CA LEU A 5 3.10 8.15 20.48
C LEU A 5 3.83 7.99 19.14
N LEU A 6 4.63 6.92 19.02
CA LEU A 6 5.18 6.56 17.72
C LEU A 6 4.00 6.21 16.82
N ASN A 7 3.58 7.18 16.03
CA ASN A 7 2.50 7.09 15.04
C ASN A 7 2.94 6.33 13.78
N SER A 8 4.10 5.69 13.79
CA SER A 8 4.54 4.80 12.73
C SER A 8 5.59 3.84 13.25
N CYS A 9 5.67 2.65 12.66
CA CYS A 9 6.80 1.74 12.82
C CYS A 9 7.10 1.09 11.48
N LEU A 10 8.38 0.97 11.15
CA LEU A 10 8.89 0.52 9.86
C LEU A 10 8.21 1.26 8.70
N GLY A 11 8.06 2.58 8.82
CA GLY A 11 7.49 3.43 7.75
C GLY A 11 6.03 3.16 7.38
N ILE A 12 5.25 2.47 8.22
CA ILE A 12 3.80 2.31 8.05
C ILE A 12 3.05 2.89 9.26
N GLY A 13 1.84 3.38 9.04
CA GLY A 13 0.91 3.75 10.12
C GLY A 13 0.43 2.50 10.86
N LEU A 14 0.11 2.65 12.15
CA LEU A 14 -0.18 1.54 13.05
C LEU A 14 -1.65 1.56 13.48
N PRO A 15 -2.45 0.54 13.13
CA PRO A 15 -3.83 0.47 13.60
C PRO A 15 -3.89 0.29 15.12
N ALA A 16 -5.02 0.67 15.73
CA ALA A 16 -5.24 0.57 17.18
C ALA A 16 -4.90 -0.83 17.73
N CYS A 17 -5.35 -1.90 17.06
CA CYS A 17 -5.11 -3.27 17.51
C CYS A 17 -3.62 -3.68 17.65
N LEU A 18 -2.71 -2.96 16.97
CA LEU A 18 -1.26 -3.13 17.11
C LEU A 18 -0.65 -2.05 18.00
N ARG A 19 -1.11 -0.80 17.88
CA ARG A 19 -0.61 0.33 18.68
C ARG A 19 -0.91 0.20 20.18
N ASP A 20 -1.93 -0.56 20.54
CA ASP A 20 -2.33 -0.77 21.93
C ASP A 20 -1.56 -1.94 22.60
N LEU A 21 -0.74 -2.69 21.85
CA LEU A 21 0.07 -3.80 22.39
C LEU A 21 1.27 -3.33 23.21
N PRO A 22 2.10 -2.35 22.76
CA PRO A 22 3.29 -1.95 23.49
C PRO A 22 2.99 -1.47 24.91
N VAL A 23 3.74 -2.00 25.87
CA VAL A 23 3.72 -1.55 27.27
C VAL A 23 5.17 -1.33 27.71
N PRO A 24 5.48 -0.25 28.46
CA PRO A 24 6.81 -0.05 29.00
C PRO A 24 7.28 -1.28 29.79
N PRO A 25 8.41 -1.91 29.43
CA PRO A 25 8.90 -3.07 30.17
C PRO A 25 9.31 -2.67 31.60
N PRO A 26 9.45 -3.64 32.52
CA PRO A 26 10.04 -3.38 33.83
C PRO A 26 11.41 -2.73 33.70
N VAL A 27 11.77 -1.88 34.68
CA VAL A 27 13.11 -1.32 34.77
C VAL A 27 14.08 -2.44 35.10
N SER A 28 15.09 -2.61 34.26
CA SER A 28 16.18 -3.55 34.45
C SER A 28 17.48 -2.76 34.46
N LEU A 29 18.31 -2.97 35.48
CA LEU A 29 19.59 -2.29 35.64
C LEU A 29 20.72 -3.13 35.04
N ALA A 30 21.79 -2.47 34.62
CA ALA A 30 23.01 -3.14 34.19
C ALA A 30 23.53 -4.06 35.32
N ASP A 31 23.96 -5.26 34.96
CA ASP A 31 24.55 -6.21 35.90
C ASP A 31 26.08 -6.06 35.85
N SER A 32 26.74 -6.19 37.00
CA SER A 32 28.19 -6.40 37.10
C SER A 32 28.72 -7.48 36.13
N LYS A 33 27.88 -8.45 35.73
CA LYS A 33 28.20 -9.49 34.74
C LYS A 33 28.32 -8.97 33.31
N ASP A 34 27.84 -7.77 32.99
CA ASP A 34 27.98 -7.21 31.64
C ASP A 34 29.45 -7.02 31.24
N GLN A 35 30.35 -6.82 32.22
CA GLN A 35 31.80 -6.81 31.94
C GLN A 35 32.29 -8.16 31.39
N GLN A 36 31.79 -9.28 31.89
CA GLN A 36 32.16 -10.62 31.40
C GLN A 36 31.68 -10.84 29.96
N VAL A 37 30.56 -10.24 29.58
CA VAL A 37 30.07 -10.25 28.19
C VAL A 37 31.05 -9.51 27.29
N PHE A 38 31.48 -8.31 27.68
CA PHE A 38 32.45 -7.53 26.90
C PHE A 38 33.80 -8.24 26.79
N ASP A 39 34.27 -8.87 27.86
CA ASP A 39 35.52 -9.63 27.86
C ASP A 39 35.45 -10.84 26.92
N ALA A 40 34.30 -11.53 26.84
CA ALA A 40 34.09 -12.61 25.90
C ALA A 40 34.14 -12.13 24.43
N ILE A 41 33.52 -10.98 24.13
CA ILE A 41 33.54 -10.38 22.79
C ILE A 41 34.96 -9.92 22.42
N ARG A 42 35.66 -9.24 23.34
CA ARG A 42 37.05 -8.80 23.12
C ARG A 42 37.98 -9.98 22.91
N ALA A 43 37.84 -11.05 23.70
CA ALA A 43 38.63 -12.26 23.54
C ALA A 43 38.42 -12.92 22.17
N LEU A 44 37.18 -12.94 21.66
CA LEU A 44 36.91 -13.38 20.28
C LEU A 44 37.59 -12.47 19.27
N GLY A 45 37.43 -11.15 19.40
CA GLY A 45 38.06 -10.16 18.53
C GLY A 45 39.57 -10.30 18.44
N THR A 46 40.25 -10.47 19.58
CA THR A 46 41.71 -10.69 19.63
C THR A 46 42.10 -11.98 18.92
N ARG A 47 41.40 -13.10 19.17
CA ARG A 47 41.70 -14.39 18.51
C ARG A 47 41.49 -14.32 16.99
N SER A 48 40.54 -13.52 16.53
CA SER A 48 40.18 -13.37 15.12
C SER A 48 40.87 -12.21 14.43
N GLN A 49 41.75 -11.48 15.13
CA GLN A 49 42.42 -10.27 14.61
C GLN A 49 41.42 -9.24 14.05
N ALA A 50 40.22 -9.16 14.63
CA ALA A 50 39.20 -8.23 14.19
C ALA A 50 39.61 -6.79 14.53
N PRO A 51 39.27 -5.81 13.68
CA PRO A 51 39.50 -4.40 13.99
C PRO A 51 38.87 -4.00 15.32
N GLN A 52 39.58 -3.16 16.10
CA GLN A 52 39.11 -2.74 17.42
C GLN A 52 37.74 -2.05 17.37
N GLU A 53 37.51 -1.21 16.36
CA GLU A 53 36.23 -0.50 16.15
C GLU A 53 35.05 -1.47 15.99
N GLU A 54 35.25 -2.59 15.27
CA GLU A 54 34.23 -3.63 15.10
C GLU A 54 33.89 -4.30 16.44
N VAL A 55 34.92 -4.65 17.22
CA VAL A 55 34.77 -5.25 18.56
C VAL A 55 34.04 -4.30 19.50
N GLU A 56 34.35 -3.00 19.44
CA GLU A 56 33.69 -1.97 20.22
C GLU A 56 32.21 -1.82 19.85
N LYS A 57 31.84 -1.84 18.55
CA LYS A 57 30.42 -1.81 18.15
C LYS A 57 29.66 -3.05 18.60
N ALA A 58 30.27 -4.24 18.53
CA ALA A 58 29.67 -5.45 19.06
C ALA A 58 29.44 -5.35 20.58
N CYS A 59 30.38 -4.75 21.33
CA CYS A 59 30.19 -4.48 22.76
C CYS A 59 29.07 -3.47 23.01
N CYS A 60 28.98 -2.39 22.22
CA CYS A 60 27.90 -1.40 22.33
C CYS A 60 26.52 -2.02 22.10
N LEU A 61 26.37 -2.89 21.09
CA LEU A 61 25.13 -3.63 20.85
C LEU A 61 24.78 -4.57 22.01
N ALA A 62 25.78 -5.23 22.61
CA ALA A 62 25.59 -6.15 23.72
C ALA A 62 25.34 -5.49 25.10
N ALA A 63 25.45 -4.16 25.20
CA ALA A 63 25.46 -3.44 26.47
C ALA A 63 24.09 -3.34 27.16
N GLY A 64 22.99 -3.68 26.47
CA GLY A 64 21.66 -3.60 27.07
C GLY A 64 21.42 -4.61 28.20
N PRO A 65 20.38 -4.40 29.03
CA PRO A 65 20.12 -5.22 30.21
C PRO A 65 19.93 -6.70 29.89
N ALA A 66 20.20 -7.53 30.89
CA ALA A 66 20.19 -8.98 30.77
C ALA A 66 18.80 -9.60 30.54
N ASP A 67 17.70 -8.88 30.82
CA ASP A 67 16.34 -9.44 30.83
C ASP A 67 15.81 -9.81 29.44
N PHE A 68 16.27 -9.10 28.40
CA PHE A 68 15.79 -9.21 27.03
C PHE A 68 16.95 -9.15 26.03
N THR A 69 17.00 -10.12 25.11
CA THR A 69 18.03 -10.18 24.06
C THR A 69 17.42 -10.31 22.66
N ILE A 70 17.94 -9.54 21.71
CA ILE A 70 17.66 -9.67 20.28
C ILE A 70 18.82 -10.42 19.64
N LEU A 71 18.54 -11.54 18.98
CA LEU A 71 19.56 -12.33 18.29
C LEU A 71 19.39 -12.20 16.77
N LEU A 72 20.24 -11.38 16.17
CA LEU A 72 20.38 -11.17 14.73
C LEU A 72 21.35 -12.19 14.12
N GLU A 73 21.56 -12.11 12.81
CA GLU A 73 22.38 -13.09 12.08
C GLU A 73 23.86 -12.73 12.09
N ARG A 74 24.26 -11.73 11.31
CA ARG A 74 25.66 -11.35 11.08
C ARG A 74 25.75 -9.86 10.71
N PRO A 75 26.84 -9.17 11.08
CA PRO A 75 27.14 -7.86 10.53
C PRO A 75 27.25 -7.87 9.00
N ALA A 76 26.77 -6.83 8.33
CA ALA A 76 26.87 -6.73 6.87
C ALA A 76 28.35 -6.56 6.46
N PRO A 77 28.84 -7.22 5.39
CA PRO A 77 30.25 -7.16 4.99
C PRO A 77 30.79 -5.73 4.83
N ASN A 78 29.94 -4.84 4.31
CA ASN A 78 30.23 -3.44 4.05
C ASN A 78 29.84 -2.47 5.18
N HIS A 79 29.58 -2.95 6.41
CA HIS A 79 29.39 -2.03 7.54
C HIS A 79 30.63 -1.16 7.76
N ASP A 80 30.41 0.14 7.90
CA ASP A 80 31.42 1.07 8.36
C ASP A 80 31.36 1.14 9.89
N TYR A 81 32.51 0.98 10.55
CA TYR A 81 32.62 1.00 12.01
C TYR A 81 33.31 2.27 12.54
N ALA A 82 33.78 3.16 11.64
CA ALA A 82 34.52 4.36 12.00
C ALA A 82 33.65 5.45 12.67
N ASP A 83 32.35 5.42 12.39
CA ASP A 83 31.37 6.36 12.93
C ASP A 83 31.09 6.12 14.42
N ASP A 84 30.53 7.12 15.13
CA ASP A 84 29.97 6.91 16.48
C ASP A 84 28.80 5.91 16.47
N PHE A 85 28.39 5.42 17.64
CA PHE A 85 27.37 4.37 17.71
C PHE A 85 26.00 4.80 17.15
N GLU A 86 25.61 6.08 17.30
CA GLU A 86 24.33 6.57 16.78
C GLU A 86 24.34 6.60 15.25
N LYS A 87 25.40 7.16 14.66
CA LYS A 87 25.58 7.16 13.21
C LYS A 87 25.70 5.75 12.64
N PHE A 88 26.41 4.86 13.32
CA PHE A 88 26.51 3.44 12.97
C PHE A 88 25.14 2.75 12.90
N VAL A 89 24.27 2.97 13.89
CA VAL A 89 22.90 2.43 13.87
C VAL A 89 22.10 3.04 12.72
N ARG A 90 22.20 4.36 12.51
CA ARG A 90 21.45 5.08 11.46
C ARG A 90 21.90 4.73 10.05
N SER A 91 23.17 4.41 9.84
CA SER A 91 23.73 4.06 8.52
C SER A 91 23.40 2.61 8.13
N CYS A 92 23.04 1.75 9.09
CA CYS A 92 22.57 0.40 8.85
C CYS A 92 21.03 0.32 8.85
N PRO A 93 20.36 0.06 7.70
CA PRO A 93 18.91 -0.06 7.66
C PRO A 93 18.35 -1.11 8.63
N THR A 94 19.06 -2.23 8.81
CA THR A 94 18.64 -3.30 9.72
C THR A 94 18.67 -2.83 11.17
N LEU A 95 19.75 -2.18 11.61
CA LEU A 95 19.86 -1.69 12.99
C LEU A 95 18.91 -0.54 13.26
N GLN A 96 18.72 0.36 12.29
CA GLN A 96 17.71 1.42 12.37
C GLN A 96 16.30 0.83 12.53
N ALA A 97 15.96 -0.22 11.78
CA ALA A 97 14.67 -0.90 11.93
C ALA A 97 14.54 -1.59 13.29
N VAL A 98 15.60 -2.20 13.81
CA VAL A 98 15.62 -2.77 15.17
C VAL A 98 15.39 -1.69 16.23
N ASP A 99 16.05 -0.54 16.11
CA ASP A 99 15.83 0.60 17.00
C ASP A 99 14.39 1.10 16.97
N GLU A 100 13.81 1.26 15.77
CA GLU A 100 12.41 1.66 15.58
C GLU A 100 11.43 0.63 16.19
N LEU A 101 11.70 -0.67 16.00
CA LEU A 101 10.90 -1.76 16.57
C LEU A 101 10.97 -1.81 18.08
N VAL A 102 12.16 -1.62 18.67
CA VAL A 102 12.33 -1.57 20.13
C VAL A 102 11.61 -0.37 20.72
N LYS A 103 11.77 0.82 20.12
CA LYS A 103 11.07 2.03 20.53
C LYS A 103 9.56 1.84 20.45
N PHE A 104 9.06 1.27 19.34
CA PHE A 104 7.64 0.95 19.21
C PHE A 104 7.18 -0.03 20.31
N ALA A 105 7.81 -1.20 20.42
CA ALA A 105 7.41 -2.28 21.31
C ALA A 105 7.45 -1.93 22.81
N THR A 106 8.22 -0.91 23.17
CA THR A 106 8.37 -0.46 24.56
C THR A 106 7.73 0.90 24.83
N ASN A 107 6.96 1.43 23.87
CA ASN A 107 6.38 2.78 23.93
C ASN A 107 7.42 3.88 24.24
N GLY A 108 8.58 3.77 23.59
CA GLY A 108 9.72 4.67 23.71
C GLY A 108 10.60 4.47 24.96
N ALA A 109 10.25 3.55 25.86
CA ALA A 109 10.99 3.34 27.11
C ALA A 109 12.38 2.70 26.89
N ARG A 110 12.57 1.97 25.79
CA ARG A 110 13.87 1.43 25.37
C ARG A 110 14.16 1.81 23.93
N SER A 111 15.43 1.73 23.57
CA SER A 111 15.96 1.84 22.22
C SER A 111 17.00 0.74 22.00
N ILE A 112 17.61 0.71 20.82
CA ILE A 112 18.74 -0.21 20.58
C ILE A 112 19.92 0.08 21.52
N HIS A 113 20.05 1.31 22.02
CA HIS A 113 21.09 1.70 22.98
C HIS A 113 20.89 1.08 24.37
N THR A 114 19.67 0.66 24.69
CA THR A 114 19.28 0.16 26.01
C THR A 114 18.69 -1.25 25.95
N THR A 115 19.01 -2.01 24.89
CA THR A 115 18.51 -3.36 24.67
C THR A 115 19.65 -4.22 24.13
N SER A 116 19.84 -5.42 24.70
CA SER A 116 20.95 -6.28 24.29
C SER A 116 20.67 -6.82 22.88
N VAL A 117 21.48 -6.44 21.91
CA VAL A 117 21.46 -6.97 20.53
C VAL A 117 22.75 -7.74 20.29
N LEU A 118 22.62 -8.97 19.82
CA LEU A 118 23.72 -9.86 19.52
C LEU A 118 23.57 -10.41 18.11
N ASP A 119 24.66 -10.63 17.41
CA ASP A 119 24.69 -11.38 16.16
C ASP A 119 25.12 -12.83 16.44
N ALA A 120 24.42 -13.81 15.86
CA ALA A 120 24.83 -15.22 15.94
C ALA A 120 26.25 -15.45 15.39
N PHE A 121 26.65 -14.62 14.42
CA PHE A 121 28.01 -14.47 13.91
C PHE A 121 28.55 -13.10 14.32
N LEU A 122 29.09 -13.00 15.54
CA LEU A 122 29.43 -11.75 16.25
C LEU A 122 30.29 -10.75 15.46
N LEU A 123 31.22 -11.24 14.63
CA LEU A 123 32.16 -10.41 13.88
C LEU A 123 32.11 -10.81 12.40
N LYS A 124 32.52 -9.90 11.52
CA LYS A 124 32.68 -10.18 10.10
C LYS A 124 33.77 -11.25 9.89
N PRO A 125 33.58 -12.17 8.92
CA PRO A 125 34.66 -13.03 8.50
C PRO A 125 35.75 -12.20 7.81
N VAL A 126 37.00 -12.37 8.22
CA VAL A 126 38.16 -11.81 7.53
C VAL A 126 38.36 -12.59 6.23
N ALA A 127 38.17 -11.93 5.09
CA ALA A 127 38.14 -12.55 3.76
C ALA A 127 39.40 -13.37 3.42
N THR A 128 40.54 -13.01 4.03
CA THR A 128 41.83 -13.68 3.81
C THR A 128 42.14 -14.81 4.79
N GLN A 129 41.40 -14.94 5.90
CA GLN A 129 41.76 -15.84 7.01
C GLN A 129 40.64 -16.78 7.47
N ALA A 130 39.39 -16.60 6.99
CA ALA A 130 38.22 -17.38 7.42
C ALA A 130 38.01 -17.40 8.96
N LEU A 131 38.46 -16.34 9.65
CA LEU A 131 38.31 -16.13 11.09
C LEU A 131 37.40 -14.90 11.35
N PRO A 132 36.61 -14.87 12.44
CA PRO A 132 36.32 -16.00 13.31
C PRO A 132 35.65 -17.14 12.56
N THR A 133 35.88 -18.38 13.01
CA THR A 133 35.06 -19.49 12.50
C THR A 133 33.63 -19.31 13.01
N ASP A 134 32.67 -19.86 12.27
CA ASP A 134 31.26 -19.87 12.70
C ASP A 134 31.11 -20.53 14.09
N SER A 135 31.89 -21.59 14.37
CA SER A 135 31.91 -22.28 15.66
C SER A 135 32.40 -21.38 16.81
N ASP A 136 33.45 -20.58 16.58
CA ASP A 136 33.95 -19.64 17.59
C ASP A 136 32.88 -18.61 17.96
N CYS A 137 32.15 -18.11 16.96
CA CYS A 137 31.04 -17.19 17.18
C CYS A 137 29.92 -17.85 18.00
N TRP A 138 29.48 -19.05 17.59
CA TRP A 138 28.39 -19.76 18.28
C TRP A 138 28.74 -20.09 19.74
N ASN A 139 29.97 -20.53 20.02
CA ASN A 139 30.43 -20.82 21.37
C ASN A 139 30.49 -19.55 22.23
N THR A 140 30.93 -18.43 21.64
CA THR A 140 30.97 -17.13 22.33
C THR A 140 29.55 -16.63 22.63
N ILE A 141 28.61 -16.76 21.68
CA ILE A 141 27.20 -16.40 21.91
C ILE A 141 26.54 -17.28 22.97
N GLU A 142 26.80 -18.59 22.95
CA GLU A 142 26.31 -19.49 24.00
C GLU A 142 26.84 -19.05 25.38
N GLN A 143 28.12 -18.69 25.48
CA GLN A 143 28.71 -18.16 26.71
C GLN A 143 28.02 -16.85 27.15
N ILE A 144 27.80 -15.90 26.23
CA ILE A 144 27.13 -14.62 26.53
C ILE A 144 25.71 -14.85 27.02
N LEU A 145 24.94 -15.73 26.36
CA LEU A 145 23.57 -16.06 26.80
C LEU A 145 23.57 -16.71 28.19
N LYS A 146 24.55 -17.56 28.50
CA LYS A 146 24.71 -18.17 29.85
C LYS A 146 25.07 -17.14 30.92
N ILE A 147 25.81 -16.09 30.56
CA ILE A 147 26.16 -14.98 31.46
C ILE A 147 24.93 -14.09 31.69
N LYS A 148 24.27 -13.62 30.63
CA LYS A 148 23.10 -12.73 30.72
C LYS A 148 21.87 -13.44 31.31
N GLN A 149 21.64 -14.71 30.98
CA GLN A 149 20.44 -15.45 31.40
C GLN A 149 19.13 -14.70 31.10
N PRO A 150 18.88 -14.34 29.83
CA PRO A 150 17.70 -13.58 29.47
C PRO A 150 16.42 -14.32 29.79
N ARG A 151 15.39 -13.58 30.19
CA ARG A 151 14.04 -14.12 30.36
C ARG A 151 13.37 -14.31 29.00
N VAL A 152 13.65 -13.40 28.06
CA VAL A 152 13.09 -13.42 26.71
C VAL A 152 14.19 -13.21 25.68
N VAL A 153 14.17 -14.03 24.63
CA VAL A 153 15.01 -13.85 23.44
C VAL A 153 14.13 -13.76 22.20
N ILE A 154 14.31 -12.73 21.38
CA ILE A 154 13.73 -12.69 20.03
C ILE A 154 14.79 -13.11 19.01
N CYS A 155 14.52 -14.19 18.28
CA CYS A 155 15.45 -14.84 17.36
C CYS A 155 15.12 -14.48 15.92
N CYS A 156 16.05 -13.78 15.26
CA CYS A 156 15.88 -13.20 13.93
C CYS A 156 16.86 -13.79 12.88
N TRP A 157 17.54 -14.90 13.17
CA TRP A 157 18.52 -15.52 12.27
C TRP A 157 18.15 -16.97 11.95
N SER A 158 18.32 -17.38 10.69
CA SER A 158 17.91 -18.73 10.23
C SER A 158 19.05 -19.60 9.70
N GLY A 159 20.30 -19.13 9.76
CA GLY A 159 21.48 -19.85 9.28
C GLY A 159 21.67 -21.23 9.90
N GLU A 160 22.42 -22.10 9.23
CA GLU A 160 22.80 -23.42 9.76
C GLU A 160 23.60 -23.25 11.07
N CYS A 161 23.41 -24.17 12.00
CA CYS A 161 24.06 -24.12 13.30
C CYS A 161 24.39 -25.52 13.79
N HIS A 162 25.68 -25.79 13.95
CA HIS A 162 26.18 -27.07 14.45
C HIS A 162 26.25 -27.10 15.99
N ASN A 163 26.12 -25.94 16.66
CA ASN A 163 26.02 -25.87 18.10
C ASN A 163 24.61 -26.29 18.55
N ARG A 164 24.51 -27.43 19.25
CA ARG A 164 23.24 -28.02 19.70
C ARG A 164 22.48 -27.17 20.72
N ASN A 165 23.18 -26.35 21.50
CA ASN A 165 22.55 -25.49 22.50
C ASN A 165 21.99 -24.23 21.83
N LEU A 166 22.77 -23.65 20.90
CA LEU A 166 22.37 -22.43 20.19
C LEU A 166 21.33 -22.69 19.09
N SER A 167 21.26 -23.90 18.54
CA SER A 167 20.30 -24.25 17.47
C SER A 167 18.83 -24.07 17.87
N GLN A 168 18.54 -24.07 19.18
CA GLN A 168 17.21 -23.82 19.73
C GLN A 168 16.82 -22.33 19.66
N PHE A 169 17.81 -21.43 19.58
CA PHE A 169 17.66 -19.98 19.47
C PHE A 169 17.62 -19.51 18.01
N ARG A 170 17.07 -20.32 17.10
CA ARG A 170 16.96 -19.97 15.67
C ARG A 170 15.59 -19.40 15.33
N SER A 171 15.58 -18.52 14.34
CA SER A 171 14.38 -18.16 13.60
C SER A 171 13.77 -19.40 12.96
N ARG A 172 12.44 -19.45 12.89
CA ARG A 172 11.69 -20.43 12.09
C ARG A 172 11.24 -19.86 10.74
N GLY A 173 11.76 -18.68 10.38
CA GLY A 173 11.39 -17.92 9.20
C GLY A 173 9.96 -17.36 9.25
N VAL A 174 9.56 -16.72 8.14
CA VAL A 174 8.24 -16.07 8.00
C VAL A 174 7.09 -17.10 7.94
N ARG A 175 7.38 -18.36 7.59
CA ARG A 175 6.37 -19.39 7.31
C ARG A 175 5.89 -20.16 8.55
N SER A 176 6.51 -19.94 9.69
CA SER A 176 6.16 -20.67 10.91
C SER A 176 5.05 -19.96 11.66
N LEU A 177 3.96 -20.67 11.95
CA LEU A 177 2.91 -20.21 12.87
C LEU A 177 3.33 -20.36 14.33
N ALA A 178 4.37 -21.14 14.61
CA ALA A 178 4.86 -21.39 15.96
C ALA A 178 5.85 -20.30 16.39
N MET A 179 5.29 -19.13 16.72
CA MET A 179 6.02 -17.90 17.06
C MET A 179 6.73 -17.96 18.41
N ARG A 180 6.28 -18.82 19.33
CA ARG A 180 6.76 -18.88 20.72
C ARG A 180 7.23 -20.28 21.08
N SER A 181 8.31 -20.38 21.85
CA SER A 181 8.74 -21.62 22.52
C SER A 181 9.42 -21.32 23.85
N ILE A 182 9.66 -22.36 24.65
CA ILE A 182 10.39 -22.27 25.92
C ILE A 182 11.59 -23.22 25.84
N VAL A 183 12.75 -22.72 26.21
CA VAL A 183 14.02 -23.48 26.24
C VAL A 183 14.65 -23.35 27.62
N ARG A 184 15.33 -24.41 28.07
CA ARG A 184 16.10 -24.37 29.31
C ARG A 184 17.54 -23.96 29.04
N LEU A 185 17.97 -22.84 29.62
CA LEU A 185 19.33 -22.35 29.62
C LEU A 185 19.87 -22.33 31.06
N ASN A 186 20.91 -23.13 31.34
CA ASN A 186 21.46 -23.31 32.69
C ASN A 186 20.39 -23.64 33.75
N GLY A 187 19.42 -24.48 33.39
CA GLY A 187 18.33 -24.90 34.28
C GLY A 187 17.22 -23.86 34.49
N LYS A 188 17.29 -22.69 33.84
CA LYS A 188 16.24 -21.68 33.84
C LYS A 188 15.46 -21.68 32.53
N ASP A 189 14.16 -21.49 32.62
CA ASP A 189 13.30 -21.36 31.45
C ASP A 189 13.49 -19.98 30.82
N VAL A 190 13.71 -19.98 29.50
CA VAL A 190 13.86 -18.79 28.64
C VAL A 190 12.77 -18.86 27.58
N THR A 191 12.00 -17.78 27.45
CA THR A 191 10.99 -17.67 26.41
C THR A 191 11.64 -17.21 25.11
N ILE A 192 11.39 -17.93 24.02
CA ILE A 192 11.91 -17.61 22.70
C ILE A 192 10.76 -17.15 21.81
N TYR A 193 10.92 -15.97 21.23
CA TYR A 193 10.10 -15.48 20.12
C TYR A 193 10.83 -15.71 18.80
N HIS A 194 10.31 -16.63 17.99
CA HIS A 194 10.83 -16.94 16.66
C HIS A 194 10.32 -15.88 15.67
N SER A 195 11.13 -14.87 15.43
CA SER A 195 10.90 -13.88 14.38
C SER A 195 11.71 -14.21 13.14
N PHE A 196 11.81 -13.29 12.18
CA PHE A 196 12.66 -13.38 11.00
C PHE A 196 13.54 -12.13 10.90
N HIS A 197 14.57 -12.20 10.06
CA HIS A 197 15.55 -11.12 9.96
C HIS A 197 14.89 -9.80 9.51
N PRO A 198 15.10 -8.66 10.20
CA PRO A 198 14.46 -7.39 9.83
C PRO A 198 14.74 -6.95 8.39
N ALA A 199 15.92 -7.29 7.85
CA ALA A 199 16.27 -7.03 6.44
C ALA A 199 15.27 -7.65 5.44
N THR A 200 14.60 -8.76 5.79
CA THR A 200 13.56 -9.36 4.96
C THR A 200 12.43 -8.37 4.70
N ALA A 201 11.94 -7.66 5.73
CA ALA A 201 10.83 -6.72 5.61
C ALA A 201 11.24 -5.37 4.99
N ILE A 202 12.45 -4.89 5.28
CA ILE A 202 12.85 -3.52 4.93
C ILE A 202 13.79 -3.43 3.73
N ARG A 203 14.54 -4.50 3.38
CA ARG A 203 15.49 -4.50 2.25
C ARG A 203 15.04 -5.40 1.11
N HIS A 204 14.64 -6.63 1.41
CA HIS A 204 14.33 -7.64 0.39
C HIS A 204 12.89 -7.53 -0.13
N SER A 205 11.92 -7.33 0.76
CA SER A 205 10.48 -7.27 0.42
C SER A 205 9.87 -5.91 0.81
N GLN A 206 10.48 -4.83 0.29
CA GLN A 206 10.24 -3.45 0.73
C GLN A 206 8.77 -3.00 0.65
N CYS A 207 7.97 -3.57 -0.25
CA CYS A 207 6.57 -3.18 -0.47
C CYS A 207 5.56 -4.17 0.13
N GLN A 208 6.00 -5.15 0.94
CA GLN A 208 5.12 -6.15 1.54
C GLN A 208 4.71 -5.71 2.96
N PRO A 209 3.48 -5.18 3.14
CA PRO A 209 3.07 -4.61 4.42
C PRO A 209 2.91 -5.69 5.50
N SER A 210 2.51 -6.92 5.15
CA SER A 210 2.31 -8.02 6.10
C SER A 210 3.59 -8.40 6.84
N LEU A 211 4.75 -8.33 6.19
CA LEU A 211 6.05 -8.54 6.85
C LEU A 211 6.34 -7.44 7.88
N ARG A 212 6.10 -6.17 7.55
CA ARG A 212 6.36 -5.06 8.47
C ARG A 212 5.45 -5.12 9.70
N VAL A 213 4.17 -5.41 9.48
CA VAL A 213 3.19 -5.63 10.54
C VAL A 213 3.58 -6.81 11.43
N LEU A 214 3.91 -7.95 10.83
CA LEU A 214 4.27 -9.16 11.57
C LEU A 214 5.52 -8.95 12.43
N LEU A 215 6.51 -8.25 11.89
CA LEU A 215 7.75 -7.94 12.60
C LEU A 215 7.49 -7.00 13.78
N ALA A 216 6.68 -5.95 13.60
CA ALA A 216 6.26 -5.05 14.67
C ALA A 216 5.51 -5.81 15.78
N TYR A 217 4.59 -6.71 15.39
CA TYR A 217 3.88 -7.57 16.33
C TYR A 217 4.84 -8.49 17.11
N HIS A 218 5.77 -9.17 16.46
CA HIS A 218 6.72 -10.06 17.15
C HIS A 218 7.54 -9.34 18.22
N PHE A 219 8.01 -8.12 17.92
CA PHE A 219 8.73 -7.30 18.90
C PHE A 219 7.83 -6.86 20.06
N ALA A 220 6.63 -6.35 19.78
CA ALA A 220 5.67 -5.96 20.82
C ALA A 220 5.31 -7.14 21.74
N ALA A 221 4.99 -8.30 21.15
CA ALA A 221 4.65 -9.51 21.89
C ALA A 221 5.83 -10.05 22.73
N ALA A 222 7.06 -10.02 22.19
CA ALA A 222 8.24 -10.44 22.94
C ALA A 222 8.49 -9.53 24.16
N PHE A 223 8.34 -8.21 24.04
CA PHE A 223 8.49 -7.31 25.20
C PHE A 223 7.36 -7.48 26.22
N LEU A 224 6.14 -7.78 25.77
CA LEU A 224 5.00 -8.06 26.65
C LEU A 224 5.23 -9.26 27.57
N GLU A 225 5.96 -10.30 27.11
CA GLU A 225 6.31 -11.46 27.94
C GLU A 225 7.11 -11.10 29.21
N LEU A 226 7.82 -9.97 29.23
CA LEU A 226 8.52 -9.53 30.44
C LEU A 226 7.55 -9.21 31.60
N ARG A 227 6.31 -8.86 31.26
CA ARG A 227 5.21 -8.58 32.21
C ARG A 227 4.23 -9.76 32.29
N HIS A 228 3.55 -10.03 31.19
CA HIS A 228 2.44 -10.99 31.12
C HIS A 228 2.49 -11.72 29.78
N PRO A 229 2.70 -13.04 29.78
CA PRO A 229 2.54 -13.86 28.59
C PRO A 229 1.13 -13.69 28.01
N GLN A 230 1.02 -13.49 26.71
CA GLN A 230 -0.24 -13.33 26.00
C GLN A 230 -0.27 -14.27 24.81
N GLU A 231 -1.41 -14.90 24.57
CA GLU A 231 -1.60 -15.67 23.35
C GLU A 231 -1.67 -14.74 22.13
N PRO A 232 -1.16 -15.17 20.97
CA PRO A 232 -1.26 -14.37 19.76
C PRO A 232 -2.72 -14.07 19.38
N PRO A 233 -3.07 -12.81 19.11
CA PRO A 233 -4.42 -12.47 18.68
C PRO A 233 -4.70 -13.09 17.30
N GLY A 234 -5.96 -13.41 17.02
CA GLY A 234 -6.34 -14.11 15.78
C GLY A 234 -5.90 -13.39 14.49
N TRP A 235 -5.84 -12.05 14.50
CA TRP A 235 -5.35 -11.28 13.36
C TRP A 235 -3.85 -11.50 13.09
N ALA A 236 -3.03 -11.75 14.12
CA ALA A 236 -1.58 -11.96 13.95
C ALA A 236 -1.31 -13.28 13.20
N LEU A 237 -2.14 -14.30 13.43
CA LEU A 237 -2.08 -15.56 12.68
C LEU A 237 -2.45 -15.37 11.21
N ASN A 238 -3.46 -14.54 10.91
CA ASN A 238 -3.84 -14.23 9.54
C ASN A 238 -2.73 -13.47 8.81
N ILE A 239 -2.13 -12.47 9.45
CA ILE A 239 -0.98 -11.74 8.92
C ILE A 239 0.21 -12.66 8.69
N SER A 240 0.46 -13.61 9.60
CA SER A 240 1.52 -14.62 9.44
C SER A 240 1.30 -15.51 8.21
N LYS A 241 0.08 -16.01 8.01
CA LYS A 241 -0.28 -16.78 6.80
C LYS A 241 -0.09 -15.96 5.52
N GLU A 242 -0.47 -14.69 5.55
CA GLU A 242 -0.30 -13.79 4.40
C GLU A 242 1.17 -13.48 4.11
N ALA A 243 1.97 -13.21 5.14
CA ALA A 243 3.41 -12.99 5.03
C ALA A 243 4.15 -14.22 4.51
N ALA A 244 3.68 -15.42 4.87
CA ALA A 244 4.23 -16.69 4.42
C ALA A 244 3.97 -16.99 2.93
N ASN A 245 3.02 -16.30 2.29
CA ASN A 245 2.58 -16.61 0.94
C ASN A 245 3.66 -16.23 -0.11
N PRO A 246 4.25 -17.20 -0.83
CA PRO A 246 5.33 -16.95 -1.80
C PRO A 246 4.95 -16.04 -2.96
N SER A 247 3.65 -15.94 -3.30
CA SER A 247 3.17 -15.01 -4.33
C SER A 247 3.37 -13.54 -3.96
N THR A 248 3.56 -13.23 -2.67
CA THR A 248 3.74 -11.85 -2.16
C THR A 248 5.20 -11.47 -1.91
N LEU A 249 6.12 -12.44 -1.95
CA LEU A 249 7.52 -12.27 -1.48
C LEU A 249 8.47 -11.65 -2.52
N ASN A 250 8.06 -11.49 -3.77
CA ASN A 250 8.97 -11.18 -4.88
C ASN A 250 8.58 -9.95 -5.70
N GLU A 251 8.23 -8.86 -5.03
CA GLU A 251 7.72 -7.64 -5.68
C GLU A 251 8.80 -6.54 -5.76
N ASN A 252 9.88 -6.77 -6.51
CA ASN A 252 10.49 -5.66 -7.25
C ASN A 252 9.58 -5.34 -8.43
N LEU A 253 8.47 -4.66 -8.12
CA LEU A 253 7.55 -4.19 -9.14
C LEU A 253 8.30 -3.24 -10.07
N SER A 254 8.04 -3.40 -11.37
CA SER A 254 8.35 -2.31 -12.30
C SER A 254 7.61 -1.05 -11.84
N PHE A 255 8.17 0.12 -12.14
CA PHE A 255 7.54 1.39 -11.79
C PHE A 255 6.06 1.43 -12.24
N LYS A 256 5.78 0.88 -13.43
CA LYS A 256 4.42 0.78 -13.98
C LYS A 256 3.51 -0.14 -13.16
N ALA A 257 4.00 -1.30 -12.74
CA ALA A 257 3.22 -2.20 -11.89
C ALA A 257 2.96 -1.57 -10.51
N ALA A 258 3.91 -0.80 -9.98
CA ALA A 258 3.74 -0.03 -8.76
C ALA A 258 2.72 1.11 -8.92
N GLU A 259 2.74 1.87 -10.02
CA GLU A 259 1.70 2.88 -10.35
C GLU A 259 0.31 2.23 -10.35
N CYS A 260 0.16 1.10 -11.06
CA CYS A 260 -1.11 0.36 -11.10
C CYS A 260 -1.54 -0.08 -9.70
N SER A 261 -0.67 -0.77 -8.96
CA SER A 261 -0.98 -1.26 -7.62
C SER A 261 -1.32 -0.14 -6.64
N LEU A 262 -0.66 1.01 -6.74
CA LEU A 262 -0.94 2.17 -5.91
C LEU A 262 -2.28 2.78 -6.26
N ARG A 263 -2.56 3.02 -7.55
CA ARG A 263 -3.85 3.54 -8.03
C ARG A 263 -5.01 2.67 -7.52
N CYS A 264 -4.87 1.36 -7.69
CA CYS A 264 -5.82 0.35 -7.19
C CYS A 264 -6.07 0.48 -5.69
N ALA A 265 -5.00 0.58 -4.88
CA ALA A 265 -5.14 0.76 -3.44
C ALA A 265 -5.84 2.07 -3.08
N LEU A 266 -5.50 3.16 -3.77
CA LEU A 266 -6.12 4.47 -3.56
C LEU A 266 -7.61 4.47 -3.92
N LEU A 267 -8.00 3.84 -5.03
CA LEU A 267 -9.41 3.72 -5.42
C LEU A 267 -10.24 3.03 -4.33
N ILE A 268 -9.76 1.89 -3.81
CA ILE A 268 -10.41 1.20 -2.70
C ILE A 268 -10.43 2.06 -1.43
N ILE A 269 -9.30 2.70 -1.07
CA ILE A 269 -9.20 3.58 0.11
C ILE A 269 -10.18 4.75 0.02
N LEU A 270 -10.47 5.24 -1.18
CA LEU A 270 -11.41 6.33 -1.41
C LEU A 270 -12.86 5.85 -1.57
N GLY A 271 -13.13 4.55 -1.46
CA GLY A 271 -14.46 3.96 -1.65
C GLY A 271 -14.92 3.95 -3.11
N LEU A 272 -14.00 4.14 -4.07
CA LEU A 272 -14.28 4.14 -5.51
C LEU A 272 -14.33 2.72 -6.10
N GLU A 273 -13.75 1.73 -5.42
CA GLU A 273 -13.75 0.32 -5.83
C GLU A 273 -13.93 -0.62 -4.63
N LYS A 274 -14.58 -1.76 -4.83
CA LYS A 274 -14.77 -2.78 -3.79
C LYS A 274 -13.52 -3.64 -3.62
N ILE A 275 -13.35 -4.18 -2.42
CA ILE A 275 -12.27 -5.10 -2.10
C ILE A 275 -12.53 -6.43 -2.80
N GLY A 276 -11.68 -6.75 -3.79
CA GLY A 276 -11.79 -7.97 -4.60
C GLY A 276 -12.05 -7.72 -6.09
N SER A 277 -12.54 -6.52 -6.48
CA SER A 277 -12.70 -6.18 -7.90
C SER A 277 -11.36 -5.89 -8.59
N VAL A 278 -10.32 -5.61 -7.81
CA VAL A 278 -9.09 -5.03 -8.35
C VAL A 278 -8.00 -6.07 -8.64
N HIS A 279 -7.91 -6.48 -9.90
CA HIS A 279 -6.76 -7.25 -10.39
C HIS A 279 -5.68 -6.32 -10.93
N ILE A 280 -4.47 -6.37 -10.33
CA ILE A 280 -3.28 -5.68 -10.82
C ILE A 280 -2.88 -6.30 -12.17
N ARG A 281 -3.45 -5.81 -13.27
CA ARG A 281 -3.04 -6.20 -14.62
C ARG A 281 -1.80 -5.38 -14.99
N SER A 282 -0.67 -6.02 -15.26
CA SER A 282 0.52 -5.35 -15.82
C SER A 282 0.25 -4.95 -17.28
N ARG A 283 -0.63 -3.97 -17.52
CA ARG A 283 -0.99 -3.52 -18.88
C ARG A 283 0.17 -2.72 -19.46
N LYS A 284 0.52 -2.90 -20.75
CA LYS A 284 1.62 -2.16 -21.41
C LYS A 284 1.25 -0.74 -21.84
N THR A 285 -0.03 -0.39 -21.86
CA THR A 285 -0.48 0.89 -22.42
C THR A 285 -0.83 1.92 -21.32
N VAL A 286 -0.33 3.15 -21.51
CA VAL A 286 -0.59 4.42 -20.80
C VAL A 286 -0.08 4.71 -19.38
N SER A 287 1.25 4.75 -19.18
CA SER A 287 1.87 5.19 -17.90
C SER A 287 1.59 6.67 -17.56
N ARG A 288 1.48 7.57 -18.54
CA ARG A 288 1.23 9.00 -18.26
C ARG A 288 -0.14 9.26 -17.64
N LEU A 289 -1.21 8.62 -18.12
CA LEU A 289 -2.56 8.82 -17.60
C LEU A 289 -2.72 8.31 -16.17
N TRP A 290 -2.03 7.22 -15.81
CA TRP A 290 -2.08 6.69 -14.43
C TRP A 290 -1.42 7.61 -13.43
N ARG A 291 -0.39 8.35 -13.83
CA ARG A 291 0.27 9.29 -12.93
C ARG A 291 -0.66 10.43 -12.54
N ASP A 292 -1.35 11.02 -13.52
CA ASP A 292 -2.32 12.09 -13.26
C ASP A 292 -3.51 11.59 -12.43
N ASP A 293 -3.95 10.34 -12.63
CA ASP A 293 -4.91 9.64 -11.77
C ASP A 293 -4.41 9.56 -10.32
N ILE A 294 -3.21 9.04 -10.10
CA ILE A 294 -2.63 8.89 -8.76
C ILE A 294 -2.58 10.24 -8.06
N PHE A 295 -2.08 11.30 -8.72
CA PHE A 295 -2.02 12.64 -8.12
C PHE A 295 -3.40 13.23 -7.80
N THR A 296 -4.40 12.95 -8.65
CA THR A 296 -5.78 13.32 -8.37
C THR A 296 -6.28 12.58 -7.12
N LEU A 297 -6.12 11.25 -7.08
CA LEU A 297 -6.61 10.40 -5.99
C LEU A 297 -5.94 10.74 -4.65
N VAL A 298 -4.62 10.96 -4.62
CA VAL A 298 -3.93 11.36 -3.37
C VAL A 298 -4.43 12.72 -2.86
N GLY A 299 -4.91 13.60 -3.73
CA GLY A 299 -5.57 14.85 -3.34
C GLY A 299 -6.81 14.65 -2.48
N TYR A 300 -7.51 13.52 -2.64
CA TYR A 300 -8.72 13.16 -1.90
C TYR A 300 -8.46 12.32 -0.64
N LEU A 301 -7.21 11.97 -0.32
CA LEU A 301 -6.92 11.17 0.89
C LEU A 301 -7.39 11.84 2.18
N SER A 302 -7.47 13.16 2.21
CA SER A 302 -7.95 13.89 3.39
C SER A 302 -9.46 13.79 3.62
N THR A 303 -10.23 13.42 2.60
CA THR A 303 -11.70 13.38 2.64
C THR A 303 -12.27 11.98 2.87
N THR A 304 -11.43 10.94 2.84
CA THR A 304 -11.90 9.56 3.05
C THR A 304 -12.21 9.27 4.52
N SER A 305 -13.30 8.54 4.75
CA SER A 305 -13.65 7.95 6.06
C SER A 305 -13.32 6.46 6.13
N TYR A 306 -12.43 5.96 5.27
CA TYR A 306 -11.98 4.57 5.29
C TYR A 306 -11.39 4.19 6.65
N GLN A 307 -12.05 3.26 7.36
CA GLN A 307 -11.74 2.95 8.77
C GLN A 307 -11.35 1.49 9.06
N HIS A 308 -11.40 0.61 8.07
CA HIS A 308 -11.10 -0.81 8.25
C HIS A 308 -10.30 -1.37 7.09
N GLY A 309 -8.98 -1.37 7.21
CA GLY A 309 -8.09 -1.95 6.21
C GLY A 309 -6.68 -1.42 6.25
N ALA A 310 -6.07 -1.39 7.44
CA ALA A 310 -4.73 -0.84 7.63
C ALA A 310 -3.66 -1.47 6.75
N LEU A 311 -3.84 -2.74 6.36
CA LEU A 311 -2.88 -3.41 5.49
C LEU A 311 -2.85 -2.81 4.08
N LEU A 312 -4.01 -2.38 3.56
CA LEU A 312 -4.10 -1.72 2.27
C LEU A 312 -3.48 -0.32 2.30
N VAL A 313 -3.76 0.44 3.37
CA VAL A 313 -3.14 1.76 3.60
C VAL A 313 -1.62 1.63 3.74
N ALA A 314 -1.15 0.62 4.47
CA ALA A 314 0.27 0.30 4.57
C ALA A 314 0.86 -0.05 3.19
N ARG A 315 0.17 -0.84 2.35
CA ARG A 315 0.62 -1.11 0.97
C ARG A 315 0.78 0.17 0.16
N ALA A 316 -0.24 1.04 0.17
CA ALA A 316 -0.19 2.34 -0.52
C ALA A 316 0.98 3.20 -0.02
N THR A 317 1.19 3.24 1.31
CA THR A 317 2.30 3.95 1.95
C THR A 317 3.66 3.47 1.44
N LEU A 318 3.88 2.16 1.41
CA LEU A 318 5.16 1.58 0.99
C LEU A 318 5.43 1.77 -0.51
N LEU A 319 4.39 1.68 -1.34
CA LEU A 319 4.50 1.99 -2.78
C LEU A 319 4.83 3.47 -3.00
N TRP A 320 4.18 4.37 -2.27
CA TRP A 320 4.46 5.80 -2.32
C TRP A 320 5.91 6.10 -1.91
N GLN A 321 6.38 5.55 -0.78
CA GLN A 321 7.76 5.69 -0.30
C GLN A 321 8.79 5.24 -1.32
N LYS A 322 8.61 4.05 -1.91
CA LYS A 322 9.62 3.46 -2.80
C LYS A 322 9.65 4.13 -4.17
N TYR A 323 8.49 4.44 -4.74
CA TYR A 323 8.39 4.85 -6.15
C TYR A 323 8.16 6.36 -6.34
N PHE A 324 7.69 7.09 -5.32
CA PHE A 324 7.30 8.50 -5.45
C PHE A 324 8.12 9.45 -4.56
N SER A 325 9.24 8.99 -4.01
CA SER A 325 10.15 9.75 -3.14
C SER A 325 10.73 11.04 -3.73
N LYS A 326 10.70 11.19 -5.06
CA LYS A 326 11.20 12.37 -5.79
C LYS A 326 10.11 13.38 -6.17
N THR A 327 8.86 13.13 -5.80
CA THR A 327 7.74 14.04 -6.09
C THR A 327 7.73 15.21 -5.12
N LEU A 328 7.22 16.37 -5.56
CA LEU A 328 7.17 17.57 -4.71
C LEU A 328 6.19 17.38 -3.53
N GLU A 329 5.13 16.62 -3.77
CA GLU A 329 4.07 16.30 -2.83
C GLU A 329 4.42 15.14 -1.89
N PHE A 330 5.63 14.56 -2.02
CA PHE A 330 6.01 13.31 -1.37
C PHE A 330 5.70 13.30 0.14
N GLN A 331 6.19 14.31 0.86
CA GLN A 331 6.03 14.41 2.32
C GLN A 331 4.56 14.62 2.73
N LYS A 332 3.82 15.45 1.99
CA LYS A 332 2.41 15.71 2.25
C LYS A 332 1.59 14.43 2.12
N VAL A 333 1.70 13.73 1.00
CA VAL A 333 0.96 12.49 0.76
C VAL A 333 1.40 11.38 1.73
N LEU A 334 2.70 11.29 2.01
CA LEU A 334 3.21 10.32 2.98
C LEU A 334 2.60 10.55 4.37
N SER A 335 2.55 11.80 4.85
CA SER A 335 1.93 12.13 6.13
C SER A 335 0.45 11.76 6.17
N GLN A 336 -0.30 12.04 5.10
CA GLN A 336 -1.72 11.69 4.99
C GLN A 336 -1.95 10.17 5.03
N LEU A 337 -1.12 9.39 4.33
CA LEU A 337 -1.21 7.93 4.34
C LEU A 337 -0.85 7.33 5.72
N LEU A 338 0.16 7.87 6.40
CA LEU A 338 0.52 7.46 7.76
C LEU A 338 -0.62 7.78 8.74
N ASP A 339 -1.15 9.01 8.71
CA ASP A 339 -2.28 9.42 9.53
C ASP A 339 -3.51 8.56 9.28
N LEU A 340 -3.81 8.27 8.01
CA LEU A 340 -4.90 7.37 7.66
C LEU A 340 -4.68 5.97 8.24
N GLY A 341 -3.45 5.44 8.16
CA GLY A 341 -3.07 4.16 8.75
C GLY A 341 -3.25 4.12 10.27
N ASN A 342 -2.96 5.23 10.94
CA ASN A 342 -3.13 5.39 12.39
C ASN A 342 -4.59 5.49 12.85
N ARG A 343 -5.48 5.96 11.99
CA ARG A 343 -6.93 6.02 12.26
C ARG A 343 -7.60 4.66 12.19
N GLN A 344 -6.95 3.66 11.57
CA GLN A 344 -7.52 2.34 11.41
C GLN A 344 -7.61 1.61 12.76
N SER A 345 -8.67 0.82 12.95
CA SER A 345 -8.79 -0.05 14.13
C SER A 345 -8.28 -1.48 13.86
N THR A 346 -8.40 -1.95 12.62
CA THR A 346 -8.09 -3.33 12.20
C THR A 346 -7.26 -3.38 10.91
N PHE A 347 -6.52 -4.48 10.71
CA PHE A 347 -5.75 -4.72 9.49
C PHE A 347 -6.62 -5.04 8.28
N TYR A 348 -7.67 -5.80 8.52
CA TYR A 348 -8.58 -6.29 7.50
C TYR A 348 -9.88 -5.50 7.52
N PRO A 349 -10.52 -5.34 6.36
CA PRO A 349 -11.84 -4.75 6.26
C PRO A 349 -12.87 -5.63 6.98
N SER A 350 -13.72 -5.00 7.79
CA SER A 350 -14.89 -5.67 8.34
C SER A 350 -15.89 -5.87 7.20
N SER A 351 -16.17 -7.12 6.86
CA SER A 351 -17.17 -7.48 5.83
C SER A 351 -18.58 -6.94 6.11
N SER A 352 -18.85 -6.50 7.34
CA SER A 352 -20.17 -6.12 7.81
C SER A 352 -20.49 -4.63 7.79
N ASN A 353 -19.53 -3.69 7.67
CA ASN A 353 -19.80 -2.26 7.78
C ASN A 353 -18.83 -1.43 6.93
N PHE A 354 -19.10 -1.29 5.63
CA PHE A 354 -18.62 -0.12 4.90
C PHE A 354 -19.50 1.06 5.33
N SER A 355 -19.09 1.76 6.38
CA SER A 355 -19.65 3.06 6.73
C SER A 355 -19.35 4.01 5.57
N THR A 356 -20.41 4.36 4.87
CA THR A 356 -20.40 5.11 3.61
C THR A 356 -19.68 6.44 3.77
N THR A 357 -18.60 6.64 3.03
CA THR A 357 -17.94 7.95 2.89
C THR A 357 -18.85 8.98 2.22
N GLY A 358 -18.58 10.29 2.30
CA GLY A 358 -19.31 11.30 1.50
C GLY A 358 -19.11 11.14 -0.02
N LEU A 359 -17.99 10.54 -0.44
CA LEU A 359 -17.77 10.13 -1.83
C LEU A 359 -18.59 8.87 -2.19
N GLU A 360 -18.77 7.94 -1.24
CA GLU A 360 -19.64 6.78 -1.36
C GLU A 360 -21.13 7.14 -1.25
N GLU A 361 -21.56 8.21 -0.58
CA GLU A 361 -22.92 8.74 -0.75
C GLU A 361 -23.12 9.21 -2.20
N THR A 362 -22.09 9.82 -2.79
CA THR A 362 -22.06 10.20 -4.20
C THR A 362 -22.01 8.98 -5.14
N LEU A 363 -21.45 7.83 -4.70
CA LEU A 363 -21.34 6.57 -5.48
C LEU A 363 -22.42 5.52 -5.17
N LEU A 364 -23.11 5.57 -4.02
CA LEU A 364 -24.28 4.77 -3.66
C LEU A 364 -25.47 5.14 -4.54
N LEU A 365 -25.45 6.38 -5.03
CA LEU A 365 -26.27 6.83 -6.13
C LEU A 365 -25.98 6.03 -7.42
N LEU A 366 -24.76 5.50 -7.62
CA LEU A 366 -24.28 4.88 -8.88
C LEU A 366 -24.32 3.33 -8.95
N LYS A 367 -24.33 2.58 -7.84
CA LYS A 367 -24.52 1.10 -7.71
C LYS A 367 -23.93 0.17 -8.82
N ILE A 368 -22.63 -0.19 -8.81
CA ILE A 368 -22.11 -1.13 -9.84
C ILE A 368 -20.92 -2.03 -9.40
N ASP A 369 -20.86 -3.28 -9.93
CA ASP A 369 -19.91 -4.38 -9.64
C ASP A 369 -19.17 -4.90 -10.91
N GLU A 370 -17.97 -5.54 -10.79
CA GLU A 370 -17.07 -5.92 -11.92
C GLU A 370 -16.28 -7.25 -11.71
N PRO A 371 -16.04 -8.08 -12.77
CA PRO A 371 -15.19 -9.30 -12.73
C PRO A 371 -13.85 -9.20 -13.53
N ALA A 372 -12.90 -10.14 -13.31
CA ALA A 372 -11.49 -10.10 -13.79
C ALA A 372 -11.06 -11.25 -14.74
N ILE A 373 -10.03 -11.08 -15.63
CA ILE A 373 -9.06 -12.10 -16.18
C ILE A 373 -8.00 -11.52 -17.20
N ARG A 374 -6.93 -12.28 -17.51
CA ARG A 374 -5.55 -11.99 -18.07
C ARG A 374 -5.35 -12.00 -19.62
N PRO A 375 -4.24 -11.45 -20.18
CA PRO A 375 -3.94 -11.44 -21.64
C PRO A 375 -2.65 -12.19 -22.11
N VAL A 376 -2.56 -12.47 -23.42
CA VAL A 376 -1.40 -12.97 -24.24
C VAL A 376 -1.31 -12.14 -25.55
N TYR A 377 -0.16 -12.04 -26.23
CA TYR A 377 0.25 -10.95 -27.17
C TYR A 377 -0.28 -10.95 -28.64
N PRO A 378 -0.26 -9.78 -29.35
CA PRO A 378 -0.83 -9.55 -30.72
C PRO A 378 0.06 -9.77 -31.95
N ASN A 379 -0.58 -9.70 -33.15
CA ASN A 379 0.00 -9.47 -34.49
C ASN A 379 -0.47 -8.11 -35.12
N ASP A 380 0.08 -7.75 -36.30
CA ASP A 380 -0.07 -6.42 -36.96
C ASP A 380 -1.49 -6.02 -37.42
N GLN A 381 -2.36 -6.95 -37.84
CA GLN A 381 -3.73 -6.60 -38.24
C GLN A 381 -4.59 -6.12 -37.06
N THR A 382 -4.27 -6.61 -35.87
CA THR A 382 -4.94 -6.23 -34.63
C THR A 382 -4.66 -4.78 -34.24
N GLU A 383 -3.45 -4.28 -34.52
CA GLU A 383 -3.09 -2.90 -34.20
C GLU A 383 -3.89 -1.87 -35.03
N LYS A 384 -4.26 -2.20 -36.27
CA LYS A 384 -5.02 -1.29 -37.13
C LYS A 384 -6.45 -1.07 -36.62
N ALA A 385 -7.16 -2.14 -36.25
CA ALA A 385 -8.50 -2.04 -35.68
C ALA A 385 -8.51 -1.32 -34.32
N LEU A 386 -7.52 -1.61 -33.46
CA LEU A 386 -7.37 -0.91 -32.18
C LEU A 386 -7.01 0.58 -32.35
N ARG A 387 -6.30 0.94 -33.43
CA ARG A 387 -6.00 2.34 -33.74
C ARG A 387 -7.26 3.10 -34.17
N GLU A 388 -8.14 2.50 -34.95
CA GLU A 388 -9.39 3.14 -35.38
C GLU A 388 -10.33 3.38 -34.18
N ILE A 389 -10.51 2.37 -33.32
CA ILE A 389 -11.30 2.49 -32.09
C ILE A 389 -10.71 3.56 -31.16
N ARG A 390 -9.38 3.64 -31.06
CA ARG A 390 -8.70 4.73 -30.33
C ARG A 390 -9.03 6.10 -30.90
N LEU A 391 -8.92 6.27 -32.22
CA LEU A 391 -9.22 7.55 -32.88
C LEU A 391 -10.66 8.00 -32.64
N GLN A 392 -11.63 7.07 -32.66
CA GLN A 392 -13.03 7.37 -32.37
C GLN A 392 -13.26 7.77 -30.90
N LEU A 393 -12.54 7.15 -29.97
CA LEU A 393 -12.64 7.45 -28.53
C LEU A 393 -11.81 8.68 -28.11
N ASP A 394 -10.80 9.06 -28.88
CA ASP A 394 -9.90 10.20 -28.63
C ASP A 394 -10.48 11.55 -29.16
N GLY A 395 -11.67 11.56 -29.76
CA GLY A 395 -12.32 12.77 -30.31
C GLY A 395 -12.58 13.92 -29.32
N SER A 396 -12.42 13.66 -28.02
CA SER A 396 -12.44 14.65 -26.93
C SER A 396 -11.53 14.15 -25.80
N ASP A 397 -10.44 14.89 -25.51
CA ASP A 397 -9.45 14.48 -24.52
C ASP A 397 -10.05 14.57 -23.11
N PRO A 398 -10.28 13.45 -22.40
CA PRO A 398 -10.84 13.46 -21.05
C PRO A 398 -9.92 14.19 -20.07
N ARG A 399 -8.63 14.34 -20.39
CA ARG A 399 -7.71 15.17 -19.61
C ARG A 399 -8.09 16.64 -19.63
N ASP A 400 -8.61 17.15 -20.73
CA ASP A 400 -9.03 18.55 -20.82
C ASP A 400 -10.25 18.80 -19.96
N ASN A 401 -11.24 17.90 -20.02
CA ASN A 401 -12.42 17.97 -19.15
C ASN A 401 -12.04 17.86 -17.68
N ARG A 402 -11.13 16.95 -17.35
CA ARG A 402 -10.61 16.79 -16.00
C ARG A 402 -9.88 18.03 -15.51
N ARG A 403 -8.96 18.57 -16.32
CA ARG A 403 -8.19 19.79 -15.99
C ARG A 403 -9.13 20.97 -15.79
N LYS A 404 -10.17 21.12 -16.63
CA LYS A 404 -11.22 22.13 -16.46
C LYS A 404 -11.97 21.93 -15.14
N ALA A 405 -12.43 20.72 -14.84
CA ALA A 405 -13.12 20.40 -13.58
C ALA A 405 -12.24 20.71 -12.36
N THR A 406 -10.97 20.30 -12.37
CA THR A 406 -10.00 20.57 -11.30
C THR A 406 -9.77 22.07 -11.14
N ASN A 407 -9.60 22.81 -12.22
CA ASN A 407 -9.42 24.27 -12.19
C ASN A 407 -10.67 24.97 -11.63
N LEU A 408 -11.87 24.59 -12.08
CA LEU A 408 -13.14 25.12 -11.57
C LEU A 408 -13.32 24.80 -10.08
N SER A 409 -13.02 23.58 -9.67
CA SER A 409 -13.07 23.14 -8.28
C SER A 409 -12.12 23.96 -7.38
N ALA A 410 -10.89 24.22 -7.84
CA ALA A 410 -9.93 25.07 -7.15
C ALA A 410 -10.36 26.55 -7.13
N HIS A 411 -10.96 27.04 -8.22
CA HIS A 411 -11.50 28.40 -8.30
C HIS A 411 -12.65 28.59 -7.30
N LEU A 412 -13.55 27.60 -7.20
CA LEU A 412 -14.64 27.57 -6.22
C LEU A 412 -14.12 27.54 -4.78
N GLN A 413 -13.12 26.71 -4.50
CA GLN A 413 -12.48 26.66 -3.17
C GLN A 413 -11.90 28.01 -2.78
N LYS A 414 -11.20 28.68 -3.70
CA LYS A 414 -10.68 30.02 -3.45
C LYS A 414 -11.80 31.04 -3.20
N ASN A 415 -12.94 30.92 -3.87
CA ASN A 415 -14.10 31.78 -3.62
C ASN A 415 -14.75 31.54 -2.25
N LEU A 416 -14.76 30.31 -1.73
CA LEU A 416 -15.20 30.01 -0.36
C LEU A 416 -14.34 30.72 0.69
N GLU A 417 -13.08 31.01 0.36
CA GLU A 417 -12.12 31.66 1.27
C GLU A 417 -12.13 33.20 1.15
N LEU A 418 -12.85 33.78 0.17
CA LEU A 418 -12.92 35.23 -0.04
C LEU A 418 -14.06 35.88 0.77
N PRO A 419 -13.88 37.12 1.28
CA PRO A 419 -14.97 37.91 1.84
C PRO A 419 -16.12 38.10 0.84
N GLU A 420 -17.36 38.08 1.31
CA GLU A 420 -18.59 38.17 0.48
C GLU A 420 -18.60 39.36 -0.49
N CYS A 421 -18.07 40.51 -0.07
CA CYS A 421 -18.00 41.71 -0.90
C CYS A 421 -17.11 41.56 -2.15
N ILE A 422 -16.17 40.62 -2.13
CA ILE A 422 -15.27 40.30 -3.25
C ILE A 422 -15.82 39.11 -4.05
N ALA A 423 -16.49 38.17 -3.40
CA ALA A 423 -17.04 36.98 -4.04
C ALA A 423 -18.28 37.30 -4.91
N CYS A 424 -19.18 38.17 -4.45
CA CYS A 424 -20.46 38.47 -5.14
C CYS A 424 -20.33 38.85 -6.63
N PRO A 425 -19.41 39.76 -7.04
CA PRO A 425 -19.25 40.14 -8.44
C PRO A 425 -18.73 39.02 -9.37
N LEU A 426 -18.05 38.01 -8.82
CA LEU A 426 -17.45 36.91 -9.57
C LEU A 426 -18.45 35.77 -9.84
N ARG A 427 -19.57 35.73 -9.10
CA ARG A 427 -20.56 34.66 -9.15
C ARG A 427 -21.22 34.48 -10.54
N PRO A 428 -21.61 35.52 -11.29
CA PRO A 428 -22.27 35.33 -12.58
C PRO A 428 -21.36 34.70 -13.65
N ALA A 429 -20.13 35.20 -13.81
CA ALA A 429 -19.18 34.66 -14.76
C ALA A 429 -18.81 33.20 -14.44
N LEU A 430 -18.62 32.88 -13.15
CA LEU A 430 -18.34 31.53 -12.70
C LEU A 430 -19.56 30.60 -12.90
N ARG A 431 -20.78 31.10 -12.73
CA ARG A 431 -22.02 30.37 -13.02
C ARG A 431 -22.10 29.97 -14.48
N ASP A 432 -21.85 30.91 -15.39
CA ASP A 432 -21.87 30.65 -16.83
C ASP A 432 -20.78 29.66 -17.25
N GLU A 433 -19.57 29.79 -16.69
CA GLU A 433 -18.47 28.86 -16.95
C GLU A 433 -18.78 27.43 -16.48
N ILE A 434 -19.38 27.28 -15.29
CA ILE A 434 -19.82 25.97 -14.77
C ILE A 434 -20.95 25.40 -15.62
N ARG A 435 -21.93 26.21 -16.03
CA ARG A 435 -23.03 25.78 -16.91
C ARG A 435 -22.49 25.23 -18.22
N GLU A 436 -21.66 26.01 -18.90
CA GLU A 436 -21.08 25.63 -20.20
C GLU A 436 -20.24 24.36 -20.07
N PHE A 437 -19.46 24.24 -18.99
CA PHE A 437 -18.68 23.05 -18.70
C PHE A 437 -19.57 21.81 -18.48
N LEU A 438 -20.60 21.92 -17.64
CA LEU A 438 -21.52 20.82 -17.32
C LEU A 438 -22.24 20.32 -18.57
N GLN A 439 -22.78 21.23 -19.38
CA GLN A 439 -23.48 20.87 -20.61
C GLN A 439 -22.55 20.12 -21.56
N LYS A 440 -21.36 20.67 -21.84
CA LYS A 440 -20.37 20.04 -22.72
C LYS A 440 -19.90 18.69 -22.18
N TYR A 441 -19.79 18.54 -20.86
CA TYR A 441 -19.35 17.29 -20.25
C TYR A 441 -20.44 16.21 -20.33
N ILE A 442 -21.71 16.57 -20.13
CA ILE A 442 -22.84 15.63 -20.26
C ILE A 442 -22.99 15.17 -21.72
N GLU A 443 -22.97 16.09 -22.69
CA GLU A 443 -23.00 15.76 -24.12
C GLU A 443 -21.84 14.82 -24.51
N HIS A 444 -20.66 15.08 -23.95
CA HIS A 444 -19.48 14.23 -24.13
C HIS A 444 -19.67 12.82 -23.55
N LEU A 445 -20.22 12.71 -22.35
CA LEU A 445 -20.51 11.43 -21.71
C LEU A 445 -21.59 10.64 -22.45
N GLU A 446 -22.63 11.31 -22.91
CA GLU A 446 -23.70 10.71 -23.73
C GLU A 446 -23.10 10.11 -25.01
N LYS A 447 -22.30 10.91 -25.73
CA LYS A 447 -21.59 10.44 -26.94
C LYS A 447 -20.70 9.23 -26.62
N THR A 448 -19.92 9.31 -25.54
CA THR A 448 -19.04 8.21 -25.12
C THR A 448 -19.85 6.95 -24.80
N ALA A 449 -20.96 7.08 -24.06
CA ALA A 449 -21.86 5.97 -23.73
C ALA A 449 -22.45 5.34 -25.00
N GLY A 450 -22.90 6.15 -25.95
CA GLY A 450 -23.37 5.70 -27.26
C GLY A 450 -22.32 4.88 -28.00
N LEU A 451 -21.07 5.38 -28.05
CA LEU A 451 -19.94 4.66 -28.66
C LEU A 451 -19.71 3.30 -28.00
N ILE A 452 -19.64 3.24 -26.67
CA ILE A 452 -19.38 1.98 -25.95
C ILE A 452 -20.53 0.98 -26.18
N ASN A 453 -21.78 1.42 -26.15
CA ASN A 453 -22.94 0.55 -26.35
C ASN A 453 -23.08 0.05 -27.79
N ALA A 454 -22.53 0.78 -28.77
CA ALA A 454 -22.48 0.34 -30.16
C ALA A 454 -21.37 -0.72 -30.42
N MET A 455 -20.34 -0.79 -29.57
CA MET A 455 -19.21 -1.71 -29.75
C MET A 455 -19.62 -3.18 -29.93
N PRO A 456 -20.54 -3.76 -29.14
CA PRO A 456 -21.05 -5.11 -29.38
C PRO A 456 -21.54 -5.35 -30.82
N ALA A 457 -22.34 -4.43 -31.36
CA ALA A 457 -22.89 -4.53 -32.71
C ALA A 457 -21.79 -4.37 -33.78
N TYR A 458 -20.87 -3.43 -33.56
CA TYR A 458 -19.71 -3.19 -34.41
C TYR A 458 -18.80 -4.43 -34.49
N LEU A 459 -18.54 -5.08 -33.35
CA LEU A 459 -17.71 -6.29 -33.28
C LEU A 459 -18.38 -7.51 -33.90
N GLY A 460 -19.71 -7.61 -33.75
CA GLY A 460 -20.51 -8.69 -34.36
C GLY A 460 -20.72 -8.57 -35.86
N GLY A 461 -20.24 -7.48 -36.50
CA GLY A 461 -20.46 -7.24 -37.94
C GLY A 461 -21.92 -7.01 -38.31
N THR A 462 -22.78 -6.72 -37.33
CA THR A 462 -24.18 -6.34 -37.55
C THR A 462 -24.27 -4.88 -37.99
N ARG A 463 -25.22 -4.55 -38.87
CA ARG A 463 -25.42 -3.16 -39.31
C ARG A 463 -25.65 -2.25 -38.10
N GLY A 464 -24.78 -1.25 -37.97
CA GLY A 464 -24.86 -0.20 -36.96
C GLY A 464 -26.22 0.49 -36.90
N GLN A 465 -26.59 0.96 -35.70
CA GLN A 465 -27.76 1.81 -35.48
C GLN A 465 -27.50 3.29 -35.85
N PHE A 466 -26.25 3.69 -36.12
CA PHE A 466 -25.85 5.07 -36.36
C PHE A 466 -25.19 5.29 -37.73
N ASP A 467 -25.46 6.45 -38.35
CA ASP A 467 -25.12 6.76 -39.75
C ASP A 467 -23.62 6.91 -40.07
N TRP A 468 -22.74 6.96 -39.07
CA TRP A 468 -21.31 7.25 -39.23
C TRP A 468 -20.38 6.02 -39.07
N GLU A 469 -20.93 4.81 -38.95
CA GLU A 469 -20.15 3.58 -38.81
C GLU A 469 -19.72 3.00 -40.18
N GLU A 470 -18.48 3.29 -40.63
CA GLU A 470 -17.85 2.52 -41.73
C GLU A 470 -17.55 1.09 -41.26
N GLN A 471 -18.16 0.09 -41.91
CA GLN A 471 -18.15 -1.29 -41.40
C GLN A 471 -16.89 -2.05 -41.81
N PRO A 472 -16.31 -2.87 -40.90
CA PRO A 472 -15.39 -3.91 -41.30
C PRO A 472 -16.14 -4.94 -42.19
N PRO A 473 -15.51 -5.43 -43.27
CA PRO A 473 -16.15 -6.34 -44.25
C PRO A 473 -16.51 -7.74 -43.69
N CYS A 474 -16.11 -8.03 -42.45
CA CYS A 474 -16.41 -9.27 -41.73
C CYS A 474 -16.51 -8.99 -40.22
N SER A 475 -17.29 -9.81 -39.52
CA SER A 475 -17.38 -9.76 -38.05
C SER A 475 -16.00 -10.00 -37.44
N ILE A 476 -15.60 -9.13 -36.52
CA ILE A 476 -14.33 -9.28 -35.77
C ILE A 476 -14.38 -10.56 -34.91
N MET A 477 -15.58 -10.99 -34.53
CA MET A 477 -15.80 -12.22 -33.79
C MET A 477 -15.47 -13.48 -34.60
N ASP A 478 -15.48 -13.40 -35.94
CA ASP A 478 -15.14 -14.54 -36.81
C ASP A 478 -13.62 -14.70 -37.01
N LEU A 479 -12.81 -13.76 -36.50
CA LEU A 479 -11.35 -13.83 -36.62
C LEU A 479 -10.78 -14.85 -35.62
N PRO A 480 -9.73 -15.63 -36.01
CA PRO A 480 -9.06 -16.55 -35.09
C PRO A 480 -8.45 -15.88 -33.84
N CYS A 481 -8.24 -14.56 -33.88
CA CYS A 481 -7.74 -13.74 -32.76
C CYS A 481 -8.82 -12.88 -32.08
N SER A 482 -10.10 -13.09 -32.38
CA SER A 482 -11.26 -12.33 -31.85
C SER A 482 -11.21 -12.13 -30.33
N ARG A 483 -10.90 -13.19 -29.58
CA ARG A 483 -10.75 -13.15 -28.11
C ARG A 483 -9.74 -12.11 -27.65
N PHE A 484 -8.58 -12.09 -28.28
CA PHE A 484 -7.53 -11.15 -27.92
C PHE A 484 -7.94 -9.72 -28.26
N ILE A 485 -8.57 -9.51 -29.42
CA ILE A 485 -9.07 -8.20 -29.84
C ILE A 485 -10.12 -7.71 -28.85
N LEU A 486 -11.07 -8.56 -28.48
CA LEU A 486 -12.13 -8.25 -27.51
C LEU A 486 -11.54 -7.89 -26.14
N ASP A 487 -10.53 -8.63 -25.67
CA ASP A 487 -9.82 -8.32 -24.43
C ASP A 487 -9.13 -6.93 -24.47
N GLN A 488 -8.50 -6.57 -25.60
CA GLN A 488 -7.88 -5.25 -25.76
C GLN A 488 -8.91 -4.12 -25.82
N ILE A 489 -10.06 -4.36 -26.44
CA ILE A 489 -11.15 -3.38 -26.53
C ILE A 489 -11.77 -3.19 -25.15
N ILE A 490 -12.10 -4.26 -24.44
CA ILE A 490 -12.58 -4.21 -23.06
C ILE A 490 -11.58 -3.45 -22.19
N ASP A 491 -10.30 -3.78 -22.25
CA ASP A 491 -9.24 -3.11 -21.49
C ASP A 491 -9.19 -1.59 -21.76
N LEU A 492 -9.38 -1.19 -23.01
CA LEU A 492 -9.37 0.21 -23.44
C LEU A 492 -10.62 0.96 -22.97
N LEU A 493 -11.78 0.33 -23.09
CA LEU A 493 -13.06 0.87 -22.67
C LEU A 493 -13.12 0.99 -21.14
N GLU A 494 -12.64 0.01 -20.38
CA GLU A 494 -12.51 0.10 -18.92
C GLU A 494 -11.62 1.28 -18.49
N ALA A 495 -10.50 1.49 -19.19
CA ALA A 495 -9.62 2.62 -18.91
C ALA A 495 -10.34 3.95 -19.19
N ARG A 496 -11.12 4.02 -20.27
CA ARG A 496 -11.93 5.20 -20.57
C ARG A 496 -13.03 5.43 -19.54
N VAL A 497 -13.78 4.40 -19.19
CA VAL A 497 -14.83 4.46 -18.17
C VAL A 497 -14.26 4.86 -16.82
N SER A 498 -13.10 4.34 -16.43
CA SER A 498 -12.41 4.77 -15.21
C SER A 498 -12.07 6.26 -15.21
N GLN A 499 -11.62 6.80 -16.36
CA GLN A 499 -11.32 8.23 -16.49
C GLN A 499 -12.60 9.07 -16.42
N GLU A 500 -13.66 8.64 -17.08
CA GLU A 500 -14.95 9.31 -17.04
C GLU A 500 -15.57 9.26 -15.64
N ARG A 501 -15.45 8.14 -14.91
CA ARG A 501 -15.83 8.05 -13.50
C ARG A 501 -15.09 9.08 -12.66
N LEU A 502 -13.76 9.17 -12.79
CA LEU A 502 -12.96 10.12 -12.01
C LEU A 502 -13.26 11.58 -12.40
N CYS A 503 -13.50 11.87 -13.68
CA CYS A 503 -13.93 13.19 -14.13
C CYS A 503 -15.33 13.53 -13.61
N SER A 504 -16.26 12.57 -13.59
CA SER A 504 -17.60 12.74 -13.03
C SER A 504 -17.56 13.01 -11.52
N VAL A 505 -16.64 12.41 -10.77
CA VAL A 505 -16.42 12.74 -9.35
C VAL A 505 -16.00 14.20 -9.18
N LEU A 506 -15.07 14.69 -10.02
CA LEU A 506 -14.68 16.10 -10.01
C LEU A 506 -15.84 17.02 -10.37
N VAL A 507 -16.67 16.63 -11.34
CA VAL A 507 -17.85 17.39 -11.73
C VAL A 507 -18.87 17.46 -10.59
N CYS A 508 -19.11 16.35 -9.88
CA CYS A 508 -19.94 16.33 -8.68
C CYS A 508 -19.37 17.22 -7.58
N GLU A 509 -18.05 17.26 -7.39
CA GLU A 509 -17.41 18.19 -6.45
C GLU A 509 -17.61 19.66 -6.85
N VAL A 510 -17.49 19.98 -8.14
CA VAL A 510 -17.78 21.32 -8.68
C VAL A 510 -19.24 21.70 -8.40
N ILE A 511 -20.19 20.79 -8.64
CA ILE A 511 -21.61 20.98 -8.33
C ILE A 511 -21.81 21.23 -6.83
N ALA A 512 -21.32 20.35 -5.96
CA ALA A 512 -21.48 20.48 -4.51
C ALA A 512 -20.87 21.79 -3.97
N ARG A 513 -19.68 22.17 -4.43
CA ARG A 513 -19.04 23.45 -4.04
C ARG A 513 -19.78 24.66 -4.58
N SER A 514 -20.33 24.58 -5.79
CA SER A 514 -21.13 25.66 -6.37
C SER A 514 -22.41 25.94 -5.56
N GLU A 515 -23.03 24.89 -5.01
CA GLU A 515 -24.15 25.02 -4.07
C GLU A 515 -23.71 25.68 -2.76
N LEU A 516 -22.57 25.28 -2.19
CA LEU A 516 -22.04 25.86 -0.95
C LEU A 516 -21.69 27.35 -1.07
N VAL A 517 -21.23 27.80 -2.25
CA VAL A 517 -20.92 29.23 -2.52
C VAL A 517 -22.20 30.04 -2.78
N GLY A 518 -23.37 29.40 -2.79
CA GLY A 518 -24.65 30.06 -3.08
C GLY A 518 -24.74 30.54 -4.53
N LEU A 519 -24.01 29.92 -5.46
CA LEU A 519 -24.06 30.30 -6.88
C LEU A 519 -25.46 30.12 -7.47
N PHE A 520 -26.31 29.32 -6.84
CA PHE A 520 -27.63 28.91 -7.31
C PHE A 520 -28.76 29.23 -6.32
N GLU A 521 -28.51 30.09 -5.32
CA GLU A 521 -29.58 30.61 -4.48
C GLU A 521 -30.62 31.38 -5.33
N ARG A 522 -31.90 31.25 -4.97
CA ARG A 522 -33.06 31.74 -5.72
C ARG A 522 -32.91 33.24 -6.05
N CYS A 523 -32.31 33.55 -7.21
CA CYS A 523 -32.55 34.82 -7.87
C CYS A 523 -34.04 34.84 -8.21
N THR A 524 -34.78 35.70 -7.51
CA THR A 524 -36.21 35.95 -7.72
C THR A 524 -36.49 36.69 -9.03
N ASP A 525 -35.48 36.91 -9.87
CA ASP A 525 -35.66 37.47 -11.20
C ASP A 525 -36.33 36.43 -12.11
N VAL A 526 -37.58 36.73 -12.46
CA VAL A 526 -38.59 35.87 -13.11
C VAL A 526 -38.28 35.64 -14.61
N GLY A 527 -37.01 35.70 -15.02
CA GLY A 527 -36.61 35.64 -16.42
C GLY A 527 -35.38 34.78 -16.66
N SER A 528 -35.62 33.52 -17.02
CA SER A 528 -34.66 32.60 -17.65
C SER A 528 -33.37 32.27 -16.88
N ASP A 529 -33.42 31.34 -15.94
CA ASP A 529 -32.18 30.63 -15.56
C ASP A 529 -32.41 29.11 -15.53
N ASP A 530 -32.47 28.51 -16.73
CA ASP A 530 -32.51 27.05 -16.99
C ASP A 530 -31.30 26.30 -16.39
N THR A 531 -30.29 27.07 -15.99
CA THR A 531 -29.07 26.64 -15.30
C THR A 531 -29.32 25.88 -14.02
N LEU A 532 -30.29 26.33 -13.22
CA LEU A 532 -30.63 25.64 -11.99
C LEU A 532 -31.19 24.25 -12.29
N GLY A 533 -31.90 24.10 -13.41
CA GLY A 533 -32.35 22.82 -13.95
C GLY A 533 -31.14 21.94 -14.29
N HIS A 534 -30.24 22.42 -15.16
CA HIS A 534 -29.06 21.65 -15.57
C HIS A 534 -28.17 21.21 -14.41
N VAL A 535 -27.93 22.07 -13.41
CA VAL A 535 -27.08 21.73 -12.25
C VAL A 535 -27.75 20.69 -11.37
N ARG A 536 -29.08 20.76 -11.19
CA ARG A 536 -29.84 19.76 -10.42
C ARG A 536 -30.00 18.43 -11.14
N GLU A 537 -30.09 18.46 -12.46
CA GLU A 537 -30.25 17.26 -13.31
C GLU A 537 -28.90 16.59 -13.64
N ALA A 538 -27.79 17.34 -13.56
CA ALA A 538 -26.46 16.83 -13.85
C ALA A 538 -26.10 15.55 -13.06
N PRO A 539 -26.33 15.43 -11.73
CA PRO A 539 -26.05 14.19 -11.00
C PRO A 539 -26.85 12.98 -11.50
N SER A 540 -28.11 13.18 -11.91
CA SER A 540 -28.92 12.10 -12.49
C SER A 540 -28.45 11.71 -13.89
N ALA A 541 -28.12 12.69 -14.74
CA ALA A 541 -27.59 12.44 -16.09
C ALA A 541 -26.23 11.72 -16.03
N LEU A 542 -25.31 12.20 -15.17
CA LEU A 542 -24.02 11.56 -14.92
C LEU A 542 -24.20 10.09 -14.52
N ARG A 543 -25.15 9.82 -13.62
CA ARG A 543 -25.46 8.45 -13.20
C ARG A 543 -25.98 7.59 -14.34
N GLN A 544 -26.95 8.07 -15.09
CA GLN A 544 -27.52 7.35 -16.22
C GLN A 544 -26.44 6.99 -17.24
N HIS A 545 -25.59 7.94 -17.62
CA HIS A 545 -24.53 7.70 -18.61
C HIS A 545 -23.41 6.80 -18.06
N LEU A 546 -23.01 6.93 -16.79
CA LEU A 546 -22.01 6.03 -16.17
C LEU A 546 -22.53 4.59 -16.05
N SER A 547 -23.80 4.40 -15.66
CA SER A 547 -24.43 3.07 -15.69
C SER A 547 -24.52 2.51 -17.10
N SER A 548 -24.84 3.35 -18.08
CA SER A 548 -24.87 2.98 -19.50
C SER A 548 -23.50 2.52 -20.01
N LEU A 549 -22.44 3.28 -19.71
CA LEU A 549 -21.05 2.93 -20.03
C LEU A 549 -20.67 1.56 -19.44
N GLN A 550 -21.05 1.29 -18.19
CA GLN A 550 -20.73 0.01 -17.56
C GLN A 550 -21.53 -1.15 -18.13
N ASN A 551 -22.81 -0.94 -18.44
CA ASN A 551 -23.63 -1.96 -19.11
C ASN A 551 -23.04 -2.33 -20.47
N GLY A 552 -22.55 -1.35 -21.25
CA GLY A 552 -21.86 -1.61 -22.51
C GLY A 552 -20.62 -2.49 -22.34
N ILE A 553 -19.80 -2.24 -21.31
CA ILE A 553 -18.65 -3.11 -20.97
C ILE A 553 -19.12 -4.51 -20.53
N TYR A 554 -20.19 -4.61 -19.74
CA TYR A 554 -20.74 -5.88 -19.31
C TYR A 554 -21.21 -6.74 -20.51
N ILE A 555 -21.84 -6.13 -21.51
CA ILE A 555 -22.23 -6.83 -22.73
C ILE A 555 -21.00 -7.38 -23.47
N LEU A 556 -19.90 -6.62 -23.53
CA LEU A 556 -18.66 -7.10 -24.14
C LEU A 556 -18.06 -8.29 -23.35
N TYR A 557 -18.16 -8.27 -22.02
CA TYR A 557 -17.79 -9.41 -21.18
C TYR A 557 -18.69 -10.63 -21.41
N ALA A 558 -19.99 -10.43 -21.57
CA ALA A 558 -20.92 -11.51 -21.93
C ALA A 558 -20.59 -12.11 -23.30
N MET A 559 -20.33 -11.27 -24.31
CA MET A 559 -19.88 -11.72 -25.64
C MET A 559 -18.57 -12.52 -25.58
N ARG A 560 -17.64 -12.10 -24.72
CA ARG A 560 -16.40 -12.85 -24.48
C ARG A 560 -16.70 -14.23 -23.88
N GLY A 561 -17.56 -14.29 -22.86
CA GLY A 561 -17.96 -15.53 -22.20
C GLY A 561 -18.66 -16.49 -23.16
N GLU A 562 -19.55 -15.99 -24.03
CA GLU A 562 -20.22 -16.78 -25.08
C GLU A 562 -19.22 -17.37 -26.08
N HIS A 563 -18.21 -16.59 -26.48
CA HIS A 563 -17.14 -17.06 -27.35
C HIS A 563 -16.23 -18.13 -26.70
N GLU A 564 -16.15 -18.18 -25.37
CA GLU A 564 -15.39 -19.19 -24.62
C GLU A 564 -16.21 -20.48 -24.35
N GLY A 565 -17.50 -20.51 -24.69
CA GLY A 565 -18.40 -21.64 -24.45
C GLY A 565 -18.94 -21.73 -23.01
N ALA A 566 -19.54 -22.87 -22.65
CA ALA A 566 -20.27 -23.05 -21.39
C ALA A 566 -19.43 -22.84 -20.11
N GLU A 567 -18.10 -23.07 -20.17
CA GLU A 567 -17.18 -22.80 -19.06
C GLU A 567 -16.90 -21.29 -18.86
N GLY A 568 -16.95 -20.47 -19.93
CA GLY A 568 -16.76 -19.02 -19.87
C GLY A 568 -17.96 -18.28 -19.26
N LEU A 569 -19.18 -18.75 -19.52
CA LEU A 569 -20.42 -18.18 -18.95
C LEU A 569 -20.53 -18.33 -17.42
N LEU A 570 -19.89 -19.35 -16.83
CA LEU A 570 -19.88 -19.57 -15.38
C LEU A 570 -18.93 -18.63 -14.63
N LEU A 571 -17.93 -18.05 -15.31
CA LEU A 571 -17.00 -17.07 -14.74
C LEU A 571 -17.58 -15.64 -14.67
N HIS A 572 -18.70 -15.38 -15.36
CA HIS A 572 -19.25 -14.03 -15.53
C HIS A 572 -20.67 -13.84 -14.98
N LYS A 573 -21.24 -14.84 -14.30
CA LYS A 573 -22.44 -14.67 -13.46
C LYS A 573 -22.04 -14.10 -12.09
N VAL A 574 -22.06 -12.78 -11.97
CA VAL A 574 -22.20 -12.05 -10.70
C VAL A 574 -23.31 -11.03 -10.87
#